data_AF-A0A835IT92-F1
#
_entry.id   AF-A0A835IT92-F1
#
_cell.length_a   1.000
_cell.length_b   1.000
_cell.length_c   1.000
_cell.angle_alpha   90.00
_cell.angle_beta   90.00
_cell.angle_gamma   90.00
#
_symmetry.space_group_name_H-M   'P 1'
#
loop_
_entity.id
_entity.type
_entity.pdbx_description
1 polymer ?
#
loop_
_entity_poly.entity_id
_entity_poly.type
_entity_poly.pdbx_seq_one_letter_code
_entity_poly.pdbx_strand_id
1 'polypeptide(L)'
;SKEADKIETLPGQPEGVDFDQYSGYVTVDPKAGRALFYYFVESPQNSSTNPLVLWLNGGPGSSSLGYGAMEELGPFRVNSDGKTLYRNDYAWNNGN
;
A
#
# COMPACT_ATOMS: atom_id res chain seq x y z
N SER A 1 -12.80 4.14 10.13
CA SER A 1 -11.73 4.44 11.10
C SER A 1 -10.52 3.61 10.72
N LYS A 2 -9.30 3.93 11.21
CA LYS A 2 -8.08 3.16 10.87
C LYS A 2 -8.31 1.64 10.98
N GLU A 3 -8.90 1.20 12.10
CA GLU A 3 -9.19 -0.23 12.34
C GLU A 3 -10.16 -0.85 11.34
N ALA A 4 -11.13 -0.09 10.83
CA ALA A 4 -12.08 -0.58 9.84
C ALA A 4 -11.46 -0.77 8.44
N ASP A 5 -10.35 -0.08 8.18
CA ASP A 5 -9.64 -0.09 6.91
C ASP A 5 -8.49 -1.13 6.93
N LYS A 6 -8.29 -1.83 8.05
CA LYS A 6 -7.21 -2.82 8.22
C LYS A 6 -7.41 -4.00 7.27
N ILE A 7 -6.35 -4.35 6.55
CA ILE A 7 -6.29 -5.52 5.69
C ILE A 7 -5.66 -6.66 6.50
N GLU A 8 -6.45 -7.69 6.78
CA GLU A 8 -5.95 -8.90 7.46
C GLU A 8 -4.98 -9.69 6.58
N THR A 9 -5.36 -9.91 5.31
CA THR A 9 -4.50 -10.57 4.32
C THR A 9 -4.97 -10.22 2.91
N LEU A 10 -4.02 -10.08 1.98
CA LEU A 10 -4.32 -9.97 0.55
C LEU A 10 -4.42 -11.36 -0.09
N PRO A 11 -5.28 -11.56 -1.09
CA PRO A 11 -5.26 -12.78 -1.90
C PRO A 11 -3.87 -13.02 -2.49
N GLY A 12 -3.34 -14.23 -2.30
CA GLY A 12 -2.02 -14.61 -2.82
C GLY A 12 -0.83 -14.00 -2.06
N GLN A 13 -1.04 -13.32 -0.94
CA GLN A 13 0.01 -12.81 -0.07
C GLN A 13 0.85 -13.95 0.52
N PRO A 14 2.19 -13.80 0.63
CA PRO A 14 3.01 -14.75 1.36
C PRO A 14 2.67 -14.76 2.85
N GLU A 15 2.87 -15.90 3.51
CA GLU A 15 2.78 -16.01 4.97
C GLU A 15 3.91 -15.24 5.67
N GLY A 16 3.72 -14.92 6.95
CA GLY A 16 4.77 -14.29 7.77
C GLY A 16 5.02 -12.81 7.46
N VAL A 17 4.02 -12.09 6.94
CA VAL A 17 4.07 -10.63 6.81
C VAL A 17 4.08 -9.99 8.20
N ASP A 18 5.06 -9.12 8.42
CA ASP A 18 5.45 -8.57 9.72
C ASP A 18 5.13 -7.06 9.84
N PHE A 19 4.21 -6.57 9.02
CA PHE A 19 3.74 -5.19 9.04
C PHE A 19 2.23 -5.13 8.84
N ASP A 20 1.61 -4.11 9.42
CA ASP A 20 0.20 -3.81 9.19
C ASP A 20 -0.01 -3.08 7.85
N GLN A 21 -1.16 -3.30 7.24
CA GLN A 21 -1.57 -2.64 6.00
C GLN A 21 -3.04 -2.26 6.05
N TYR A 22 -3.37 -1.17 5.37
CA TYR A 22 -4.67 -0.53 5.42
C TYR A 22 -5.06 -0.05 4.01
N SER A 23 -6.33 -0.13 3.67
CA SER A 23 -6.85 0.51 2.46
C SER A 23 -8.27 1.02 2.67
N GLY A 24 -8.57 2.13 2.01
CA GLY A 24 -9.89 2.74 2.12
C GLY A 24 -10.03 3.96 1.23
N TYR A 25 -11.09 4.72 1.47
CA TYR A 25 -11.39 5.94 0.73
C TYR A 25 -11.45 7.14 1.67
N VAL A 26 -10.81 8.23 1.25
CA VAL A 26 -10.93 9.54 1.90
C VAL A 26 -11.75 10.46 1.01
N THR A 27 -12.89 10.92 1.52
CA THR A 27 -13.74 11.89 0.77
C THR A 27 -13.04 13.24 0.74
N VAL A 28 -12.77 13.75 -0.46
CA VAL A 28 -12.07 15.03 -0.69
C VAL A 28 -13.01 16.13 -1.18
N ASP A 29 -14.17 15.77 -1.69
CA ASP A 29 -15.21 16.71 -2.10
C ASP A 29 -16.60 16.07 -1.92
N PRO A 30 -17.24 16.29 -0.75
CA PRO A 30 -18.54 15.71 -0.46
C PRO A 30 -19.64 16.19 -1.40
N LYS A 31 -19.55 17.43 -1.93
CA LYS A 31 -20.56 17.99 -2.83
C LYS A 31 -20.51 17.33 -4.20
N ALA A 32 -19.31 17.09 -4.70
CA ALA A 32 -19.10 16.36 -5.95
C ALA A 32 -19.11 14.83 -5.78
N GLY A 33 -19.18 14.32 -4.53
CA GLY A 33 -19.06 12.89 -4.24
C GLY A 33 -17.67 12.31 -4.55
N ARG A 34 -16.61 13.12 -4.55
CA ARG A 34 -15.25 12.68 -4.88
C ARG A 34 -14.53 12.13 -3.67
N ALA A 35 -14.00 10.92 -3.80
CA ALA A 35 -13.13 10.29 -2.81
C ALA A 35 -11.87 9.73 -3.47
N LEU A 36 -10.76 9.76 -2.75
CA LEU A 36 -9.49 9.18 -3.16
C LEU A 36 -9.28 7.86 -2.44
N PHE A 37 -8.96 6.82 -3.19
CA PHE A 37 -8.50 5.55 -2.63
C PHE A 37 -7.07 5.69 -2.11
N TYR A 38 -6.77 5.01 -1.00
CA TYR A 38 -5.40 4.86 -0.50
C TYR A 38 -5.08 3.40 -0.18
N TYR A 39 -3.80 3.06 -0.30
CA TYR A 39 -3.19 1.86 0.26
C TYR A 39 -1.98 2.28 1.08
N PHE A 40 -1.98 1.94 2.36
CA PHE A 40 -0.96 2.31 3.33
C PHE A 40 -0.37 1.05 3.96
N VAL A 41 0.95 1.03 4.08
CA VAL A 41 1.70 -0.08 4.67
C VAL A 41 2.63 0.49 5.73
N GLU A 42 2.59 -0.08 6.92
CA GLU A 42 3.46 0.36 8.01
C GLU A 42 4.89 -0.15 7.82
N SER A 43 5.83 0.47 8.52
CA SER A 43 7.17 -0.08 8.63
C SER A 43 7.16 -1.31 9.52
N PRO A 44 7.84 -2.41 9.16
CA PRO A 44 7.88 -3.62 10.00
C PRO A 44 8.50 -3.38 11.39
N GLN A 45 9.38 -2.38 11.50
CA GLN A 45 10.03 -2.00 12.75
C GLN A 45 9.78 -0.53 13.02
N ASN A 46 9.53 -0.18 14.29
CA ASN A 46 9.40 1.22 14.73
C ASN A 46 8.33 2.04 13.97
N SER A 47 7.21 1.42 13.57
CA SER A 47 6.16 2.06 12.75
C SER A 47 5.60 3.36 13.34
N SER A 48 5.59 3.48 14.67
CA SER A 48 5.10 4.67 15.39
C SER A 48 6.07 5.84 15.38
N THR A 49 7.36 5.63 15.09
CA THR A 49 8.40 6.66 15.12
C THR A 49 9.02 6.93 13.74
N ASN A 50 8.92 5.98 12.82
CA ASN A 50 9.39 6.16 11.45
C ASN A 50 8.56 7.23 10.72
N PRO A 51 9.16 7.96 9.76
CA PRO A 51 8.47 9.02 9.06
C PRO A 51 7.32 8.49 8.18
N LEU A 52 6.27 9.32 8.03
CA LEU A 52 5.21 9.07 7.05
C LEU A 52 5.64 9.58 5.67
N VAL A 53 5.63 8.70 4.67
CA VAL A 53 5.94 9.03 3.28
C VAL A 53 4.69 8.87 2.42
N LEU A 54 4.31 9.93 1.68
CA LEU A 54 3.27 9.90 0.67
C LEU A 54 3.92 9.71 -0.72
N TRP A 55 3.52 8.67 -1.44
CA TRP A 55 3.97 8.41 -2.80
C TRP A 55 2.86 8.65 -3.82
N LEU A 56 3.18 9.42 -4.87
CA LEU A 56 2.26 9.74 -5.95
C LEU A 56 2.92 9.45 -7.30
N ASN A 57 2.40 8.47 -8.04
CA ASN A 57 2.79 8.29 -9.42
C ASN A 57 2.18 9.40 -10.29
N GLY A 58 2.94 9.80 -11.32
CA GLY A 58 2.55 10.84 -12.26
C GLY A 58 1.70 10.33 -13.43
N GLY A 59 1.87 10.95 -14.59
CA GLY A 59 1.06 10.70 -15.77
C GLY A 59 0.73 12.02 -16.47
N PRO A 60 -0.55 12.30 -16.78
CA PRO A 60 -1.68 12.18 -15.84
C PRO A 60 -2.51 10.89 -15.96
N GLY A 61 -3.08 10.44 -14.83
CA GLY A 61 -4.08 9.36 -14.78
C GLY A 61 -3.58 7.98 -14.35
N SER A 62 -2.26 7.80 -14.19
CA SER A 62 -1.70 6.54 -13.70
C SER A 62 -1.96 6.35 -12.20
N SER A 63 -2.11 5.09 -11.78
CA SER A 63 -2.39 4.74 -10.39
C SER A 63 -1.10 4.54 -9.58
N SER A 64 -1.01 5.17 -8.40
CA SER A 64 0.07 4.91 -7.45
C SER A 64 0.03 3.50 -6.85
N LEU A 65 -1.14 2.87 -6.80
CA LEU A 65 -1.26 1.47 -6.36
C LEU A 65 -0.66 0.53 -7.42
N GLY A 66 -1.03 0.74 -8.68
CA GLY A 66 -0.59 -0.13 -9.78
C GLY A 66 0.91 -0.07 -10.00
N TYR A 67 1.46 1.15 -10.19
CA TYR A 67 2.89 1.31 -10.43
C TYR A 67 3.68 1.33 -9.12
N GLY A 68 3.49 2.37 -8.30
CA GLY A 68 4.26 2.59 -7.07
C GLY A 68 4.28 1.38 -6.13
N ALA A 69 3.09 0.93 -5.72
CA ALA A 69 3.00 -0.12 -4.71
C ALA A 69 3.30 -1.53 -5.27
N MET A 70 2.81 -1.89 -6.45
CA MET A 70 2.92 -3.27 -6.96
C MET A 70 4.13 -3.52 -7.86
N GLU A 71 4.68 -2.49 -8.50
CA GLU A 71 5.75 -2.62 -9.51
C GLU A 71 7.05 -1.88 -9.16
N GLU A 72 7.01 -0.87 -8.27
CA GLU A 72 8.18 -0.04 -7.94
C GLU A 72 8.70 -0.22 -6.50
N LEU A 73 8.04 0.31 -5.48
CA LEU A 73 8.64 0.46 -4.14
C LEU A 73 7.82 -0.12 -2.99
N GLY A 74 6.62 -0.64 -3.26
CA GLY A 74 5.79 -1.24 -2.22
C GLY A 74 6.31 -2.59 -1.73
N PRO A 75 5.64 -3.17 -0.71
CA PRO A 75 6.15 -4.33 0.02
C PRO A 75 5.98 -5.65 -0.74
N PHE A 76 5.15 -5.66 -1.79
CA PHE A 76 4.87 -6.84 -2.58
C PHE A 76 5.06 -6.56 -4.07
N ARG A 77 5.31 -7.66 -4.79
CA ARG A 77 5.30 -7.74 -6.25
C ARG A 77 4.28 -8.78 -6.69
N VAL A 78 3.68 -8.56 -7.85
CA VAL A 78 2.77 -9.52 -8.47
C VAL A 78 3.59 -10.55 -9.26
N ASN A 79 3.37 -11.83 -9.01
CA ASN A 79 3.96 -12.91 -9.80
C ASN A 79 3.41 -12.92 -11.23
N SER A 80 4.10 -13.60 -12.13
CA SER A 80 3.71 -13.74 -13.54
C SER A 80 2.35 -14.44 -13.75
N ASP A 81 1.85 -15.16 -12.74
CA ASP A 81 0.52 -15.76 -12.74
C ASP A 81 -0.62 -14.73 -12.57
N GLY A 82 -0.29 -13.48 -12.21
CA GLY A 82 -1.25 -12.41 -11.96
C GLY A 82 -2.14 -12.63 -10.74
N LYS A 83 -1.80 -13.59 -9.87
CA LYS A 83 -2.65 -14.05 -8.76
C LYS A 83 -1.93 -14.10 -7.43
N THR A 84 -0.63 -14.40 -7.43
CA THR A 84 0.16 -14.52 -6.22
C THR A 84 1.10 -13.34 -6.06
N LEU A 85 1.46 -13.05 -4.82
CA LEU A 85 2.37 -11.99 -4.45
C LEU A 85 3.67 -12.59 -3.89
N TYR A 86 4.76 -11.87 -4.04
CA TYR A 86 6.01 -12.15 -3.32
C TYR A 86 6.55 -10.88 -2.66
N ARG A 87 7.29 -11.04 -1.57
CA ARG A 87 7.84 -9.91 -0.82
C ARG A 87 8.93 -9.19 -1.64
N ASN A 88 8.90 -7.86 -1.59
CA ASN A 88 9.97 -7.03 -2.12
C ASN A 88 10.98 -6.73 -1.01
N ASP A 89 12.17 -7.34 -1.08
CA ASP A 89 13.22 -7.16 -0.08
C ASP A 89 13.79 -5.73 -0.04
N TYR A 90 13.56 -4.95 -1.11
CA TYR A 90 13.98 -3.54 -1.23
C TYR A 90 12.82 -2.55 -1.09
N ALA A 91 11.71 -2.99 -0.49
CA ALA A 91 10.56 -2.13 -0.26
C ALA A 91 10.91 -0.93 0.62
N TRP A 92 10.35 0.23 0.29
CA TRP A 92 10.64 1.46 1.03
C TRP A 92 10.08 1.46 2.45
N ASN A 93 9.05 0.65 2.74
CA ASN A 93 8.53 0.53 4.10
C ASN A 93 9.52 -0.16 5.06
N ASN A 94 10.60 -0.77 4.55
CA ASN A 94 11.68 -1.29 5.40
C ASN A 94 12.43 -0.18 6.16
N GLY A 95 12.33 1.09 5.74
CA GLY A 95 12.85 2.25 6.50
C GLY A 95 14.38 2.40 6.52
N ASN A 96 15.09 1.79 5.56
CA ASN A 96 16.54 1.93 5.38
C ASN A 96 16.89 3.11 4.45
#